data_AF-A0A9D6XV46-F1
#
_entry.id   AF-A0A9D6XV46-F1
#
_cell.length_a   1.000
_cell.length_b   1.000
_cell.length_c   1.000
_cell.angle_alpha   90.00
_cell.angle_beta   90.00
_cell.angle_gamma   90.00
#
_symmetry.space_group_name_H-M   'P 1'
#
loop_
_entity.id
_entity.type
_entity.pdbx_description
1 polymer ?
#
loop_
_entity_poly.entity_id
_entity_poly.type
_entity_poly.pdbx_seq_one_letter_code
_entity_poly.pdbx_strand_id
1 'polypeptide(L)'
;MLTRQDAGSSADMGLVHDLVMNHTKINRTVTNLPNGIKTVTESDDPQVAQTIKAHVASMSERLKDGREFNIFSTTLPVLFENRDKIKSEVTVTEKGSVVTRTSTDAKVVAALQGHAAEVTELAQEGPVAMRRGMMTRMAMGSRGPRAGFGPNATPAAPRAPATTEHAH
;
A
#
# COMPACT_ATOMS: atom_id res chain seq x y z
N MET A 1 12.79 2.40 -4.28
CA MET A 1 12.12 2.04 -5.54
C MET A 1 10.63 1.85 -5.27
N LEU A 2 9.75 2.53 -6.01
CA LEU A 2 8.39 2.03 -6.22
C LEU A 2 8.52 0.68 -6.96
N THR A 3 7.61 -0.25 -6.72
CA THR A 3 7.60 -1.68 -7.12
C THR A 3 8.49 -2.10 -8.30
N ARG A 4 9.13 -3.29 -8.20
CA ARG A 4 9.79 -3.94 -9.36
C ARG A 4 8.70 -4.36 -10.36
N GLN A 5 8.63 -3.66 -11.49
CA GLN A 5 7.66 -3.97 -12.55
C GLN A 5 8.02 -5.29 -13.25
N ASP A 6 6.98 -6.05 -13.62
CA ASP A 6 7.04 -7.28 -14.41
C ASP A 6 6.07 -7.20 -15.61
N ALA A 7 6.09 -8.22 -16.47
CA ALA A 7 5.26 -8.27 -17.68
C ALA A 7 3.73 -8.17 -17.41
N GLY A 8 3.27 -8.57 -16.22
CA GLY A 8 1.85 -8.47 -15.84
C GLY A 8 1.45 -7.12 -15.25
N SER A 9 2.42 -6.26 -14.92
CA SER A 9 2.17 -5.05 -14.12
C SER A 9 1.27 -4.04 -14.84
N SER A 10 1.34 -3.95 -16.17
CA SER A 10 0.47 -3.05 -16.95
C SER A 10 -0.99 -3.52 -16.98
N ALA A 11 -1.21 -4.83 -17.13
CA ALA A 11 -2.55 -5.42 -17.09
C ALA A 11 -3.20 -5.25 -15.72
N ASP A 12 -2.45 -5.45 -14.64
CA ASP A 12 -2.93 -5.22 -13.28
C ASP A 12 -3.28 -3.76 -12.99
N MET A 13 -2.46 -2.84 -13.51
CA MET A 13 -2.78 -1.41 -13.44
C MET A 13 -4.07 -1.07 -14.18
N GLY A 14 -4.33 -1.71 -15.33
CA GLY A 14 -5.60 -1.58 -16.05
C GLY A 14 -6.79 -2.01 -15.20
N LEU A 15 -6.71 -3.20 -14.58
CA LEU A 15 -7.77 -3.70 -13.69
C LEU A 15 -8.00 -2.78 -12.49
N VAL A 16 -6.94 -2.30 -11.84
CA VAL A 16 -7.05 -1.36 -10.72
C VAL A 16 -7.71 -0.06 -11.17
N HIS A 17 -7.27 0.50 -12.29
CA HIS A 17 -7.82 1.74 -12.82
C HIS A 17 -9.32 1.60 -13.11
N ASP A 18 -9.73 0.51 -13.76
CA ASP A 18 -11.13 0.25 -14.08
C ASP A 18 -12.00 0.13 -12.82
N LEU A 19 -11.52 -0.57 -11.78
CA LEU A 19 -12.21 -0.67 -10.50
C LEU A 19 -12.30 0.68 -9.79
N VAL A 20 -11.22 1.45 -9.79
CA VAL A 20 -11.16 2.79 -9.18
C VAL A 20 -12.13 3.75 -9.86
N MET A 21 -12.23 3.71 -11.19
CA MET A 21 -13.14 4.59 -11.95
C MET A 21 -14.61 4.16 -11.81
N ASN A 22 -14.87 2.88 -11.54
CA ASN A 22 -16.21 2.34 -11.31
C ASN A 22 -16.53 2.11 -9.81
N HIS A 23 -15.79 2.75 -8.91
CA HIS A 23 -15.87 2.47 -7.46
C HIS A 23 -17.29 2.63 -6.89
N THR A 24 -18.10 3.54 -7.43
CA THR A 24 -19.51 3.76 -7.03
C THR A 24 -20.43 2.57 -7.29
N LYS A 25 -20.00 1.62 -8.13
CA LYS A 25 -20.72 0.38 -8.44
C LYS A 25 -20.24 -0.80 -7.58
N ILE A 26 -19.25 -0.60 -6.71
CA ILE A 26 -18.61 -1.66 -5.92
C ILE A 26 -19.21 -1.67 -4.51
N ASN A 27 -19.79 -2.80 -4.14
CA ASN A 27 -20.19 -3.10 -2.79
C ASN A 27 -19.09 -3.94 -2.12
N ARG A 28 -18.50 -3.40 -1.05
CA ARG A 28 -17.44 -4.09 -0.32
C ARG A 28 -17.76 -4.14 1.17
N THR A 29 -17.63 -5.33 1.74
CA THR A 29 -17.72 -5.55 3.19
C THR A 29 -16.45 -6.22 3.71
N VAL A 30 -15.96 -5.77 4.86
CA VAL A 30 -14.79 -6.34 5.54
C VAL A 30 -15.22 -6.85 6.91
N THR A 31 -14.88 -8.10 7.21
CA THR A 31 -14.97 -8.70 8.54
C THR A 31 -13.56 -8.94 9.06
N ASN A 32 -13.19 -8.24 10.13
CA ASN A 32 -11.92 -8.49 10.81
C ASN A 32 -12.05 -9.77 11.63
N LEU A 33 -11.12 -10.70 11.42
CA LEU A 33 -11.01 -11.93 12.18
C LEU A 33 -9.86 -11.79 13.19
N PRO A 34 -9.88 -12.51 14.32
CA PRO A 34 -8.76 -12.50 15.27
C PRO A 34 -7.41 -12.89 14.64
N ASN A 35 -7.45 -13.73 13.60
CA ASN A 35 -6.28 -14.21 12.88
C ASN A 35 -6.20 -13.70 11.43
N GLY A 36 -6.93 -12.64 11.05
CA GLY A 36 -6.87 -12.10 9.69
C GLY A 36 -8.11 -11.32 9.26
N ILE A 37 -8.56 -11.57 8.04
CA ILE A 37 -9.68 -10.88 7.39
C ILE A 37 -10.53 -11.84 6.56
N LYS A 38 -11.81 -11.50 6.43
CA LYS A 38 -12.70 -11.97 5.37
C LYS A 38 -13.30 -10.76 4.67
N THR A 39 -13.15 -10.69 3.36
CA THR A 39 -13.71 -9.59 2.55
C THR A 39 -14.68 -10.14 1.52
N VAL A 40 -15.74 -9.38 1.27
CA VAL A 40 -16.70 -9.62 0.20
C VAL A 40 -16.67 -8.40 -0.68
N THR A 41 -16.42 -8.56 -1.97
CA THR A 41 -16.39 -7.46 -2.95
C THR A 41 -17.19 -7.87 -4.17
N GLU A 42 -18.27 -7.14 -4.43
CA GLU A 42 -19.30 -7.49 -5.41
C GLU A 42 -19.80 -6.26 -6.15
N SER A 43 -20.43 -6.48 -7.31
CA SER A 43 -21.13 -5.45 -8.06
C SER A 43 -22.36 -6.04 -8.76
N ASP A 44 -23.40 -5.24 -8.92
CA ASP A 44 -24.56 -5.58 -9.74
C ASP A 44 -24.30 -5.32 -11.24
N ASP A 45 -23.24 -4.56 -11.58
CA ASP A 45 -22.80 -4.39 -12.96
C ASP A 45 -21.94 -5.61 -13.36
N PRO A 46 -22.36 -6.40 -14.37
CA PRO A 46 -21.66 -7.63 -14.75
C PRO A 46 -20.23 -7.39 -15.26
N GLN A 47 -19.96 -6.23 -15.85
CA GLN A 47 -18.62 -5.87 -16.30
C GLN A 47 -17.71 -5.58 -15.09
N VAL A 48 -18.21 -4.82 -14.11
CA VAL A 48 -17.47 -4.53 -12.88
C VAL A 48 -17.25 -5.80 -12.06
N ALA A 49 -18.27 -6.65 -11.95
CA ALA A 49 -18.17 -7.96 -11.31
C ALA A 49 -17.06 -8.82 -11.95
N GLN A 50 -16.96 -8.83 -13.28
CA GLN A 50 -15.90 -9.54 -13.99
C GLN A 50 -14.52 -8.94 -13.72
N THR A 51 -14.39 -7.61 -13.68
CA THR A 51 -13.14 -6.92 -13.33
C THR A 51 -12.70 -7.24 -11.90
N ILE A 52 -13.63 -7.29 -10.94
CA ILE A 52 -13.35 -7.70 -9.55
C ILE A 52 -12.73 -9.10 -9.53
N LYS A 53 -13.34 -10.05 -10.23
CA LYS A 53 -12.87 -11.45 -10.28
C LYS A 53 -11.46 -11.54 -10.88
N ALA A 54 -11.24 -10.87 -12.01
CA ALA A 54 -9.94 -10.83 -12.68
C ALA A 54 -8.85 -10.23 -11.78
N HIS A 55 -9.16 -9.11 -11.12
CA HIS A 55 -8.24 -8.45 -10.20
C HIS A 55 -7.87 -9.35 -9.02
N VAL A 56 -8.86 -9.98 -8.37
CA VAL A 56 -8.64 -10.84 -7.20
C VAL A 56 -7.85 -12.09 -7.57
N ALA A 57 -8.11 -12.69 -8.74
CA ALA A 57 -7.33 -13.82 -9.25
C ALA A 57 -5.86 -13.42 -9.43
N SER A 58 -5.59 -12.35 -10.17
CA SER A 58 -4.22 -11.87 -10.42
C SER A 58 -3.48 -11.49 -9.13
N MET A 59 -4.11 -10.75 -8.22
CA MET A 59 -3.48 -10.36 -6.95
C MET A 59 -3.21 -11.54 -6.02
N SER A 60 -4.04 -12.58 -6.07
CA SER A 60 -3.82 -13.79 -5.28
C SER A 60 -2.67 -14.63 -5.84
N GLU A 61 -2.54 -14.70 -7.16
CA GLU A 61 -1.42 -15.36 -7.83
C GLU A 61 -0.11 -14.61 -7.59
N ARG A 62 -0.11 -13.28 -7.68
CA ARG A 62 1.04 -12.44 -7.29
C ARG A 62 1.48 -12.67 -5.86
N LEU A 63 0.55 -12.70 -4.91
CA LEU A 63 0.87 -12.95 -3.52
C LEU A 63 1.49 -14.33 -3.33
N LYS A 64 1.00 -15.35 -4.04
CA LYS A 64 1.58 -16.70 -4.03
C LYS A 64 3.00 -16.72 -4.60
N ASP A 65 3.23 -16.05 -5.72
CA ASP A 65 4.52 -16.02 -6.41
C ASP A 65 5.53 -15.04 -5.79
N GLY A 66 5.11 -14.18 -4.86
CA GLY A 66 5.93 -13.11 -4.31
C GLY A 66 6.22 -11.96 -5.29
N ARG A 67 5.38 -11.80 -6.32
CA ARG A 67 5.49 -10.73 -7.32
C ARG A 67 4.79 -9.47 -6.83
N GLU A 68 5.49 -8.70 -6.01
CA GLU A 68 4.97 -7.47 -5.40
C GLU A 68 4.33 -6.54 -6.45
N PHE A 69 3.13 -6.04 -6.12
CA PHE A 69 2.42 -5.03 -6.88
C PHE A 69 1.97 -3.92 -5.92
N ASN A 70 2.79 -2.88 -5.73
CA ASN A 70 2.56 -1.88 -4.68
C ASN A 70 2.84 -0.44 -5.12
N ILE A 71 1.79 0.23 -5.58
CA ILE A 71 1.86 1.65 -5.97
C ILE A 71 1.16 2.60 -4.98
N PHE A 72 0.30 2.09 -4.09
CA PHE A 72 -0.54 2.93 -3.20
C PHE A 72 -0.62 2.44 -1.74
N SER A 73 0.02 1.33 -1.37
CA SER A 73 -0.16 0.69 -0.07
C SER A 73 1.10 0.71 0.79
N THR A 74 0.91 0.95 2.08
CA THR A 74 1.99 0.85 3.08
C THR A 74 2.07 -0.54 3.70
N THR A 75 1.00 -1.34 3.59
CA THR A 75 0.91 -2.69 4.19
C THR A 75 1.39 -3.79 3.24
N LEU A 76 1.28 -3.59 1.92
CA LEU A 76 1.69 -4.60 0.93
C LEU A 76 3.15 -5.08 1.08
N PRO A 77 4.18 -4.24 1.35
CA PRO A 77 5.55 -4.72 1.52
C PRO A 77 5.64 -5.77 2.64
N VAL A 78 4.99 -5.52 3.78
CA VAL A 78 4.94 -6.45 4.91
C VAL A 78 4.25 -7.76 4.51
N LEU A 79 3.16 -7.68 3.75
CA LEU A 79 2.42 -8.87 3.30
C LEU A 79 3.24 -9.71 2.31
N PHE A 80 3.92 -9.09 1.36
CA PHE A 80 4.76 -9.79 0.37
C PHE A 80 6.03 -10.39 1.00
N GLU A 81 6.67 -9.68 1.93
CA GLU A 81 7.80 -10.20 2.72
C GLU A 81 7.42 -11.42 3.57
N ASN A 82 6.15 -11.52 3.98
CA ASN A 82 5.65 -12.58 4.86
C ASN A 82 4.62 -13.49 4.16
N ARG A 83 4.63 -13.56 2.82
CA ARG A 83 3.63 -14.29 2.03
C ARG A 83 3.48 -15.75 2.45
N ASP A 84 4.58 -16.41 2.83
CA ASP A 84 4.59 -17.82 3.24
C ASP A 84 3.84 -18.07 4.56
N LYS A 85 3.55 -17.01 5.32
CA LYS A 85 2.76 -17.05 6.55
C LYS A 85 1.28 -16.73 6.32
N ILE A 86 0.86 -16.45 5.09
CA ILE A 86 -0.51 -16.06 4.75
C ILE A 86 -1.22 -17.25 4.10
N LYS A 87 -2.27 -17.74 4.75
CA LYS A 87 -3.21 -18.67 4.13
C LYS A 87 -4.28 -17.85 3.41
N SER A 88 -4.46 -18.12 2.11
CA SER A 88 -5.44 -17.43 1.28
C SER A 88 -6.47 -18.42 0.75
N GLU A 89 -7.74 -18.07 0.92
CA GLU A 89 -8.87 -18.77 0.32
C GLU A 89 -9.67 -17.75 -0.49
N VAL A 90 -9.90 -18.06 -1.76
CA VAL A 90 -10.64 -17.20 -2.68
C VAL A 90 -11.83 -17.98 -3.20
N THR A 91 -13.02 -17.42 -3.05
CA THR A 91 -14.26 -17.95 -3.61
C THR A 91 -14.83 -16.94 -4.58
N VAL A 92 -14.92 -17.31 -5.85
CA VAL A 92 -15.59 -16.50 -6.86
C VAL A 92 -17.10 -16.61 -6.67
N THR A 93 -17.80 -15.48 -6.66
CA THR A 93 -19.27 -15.43 -6.62
C THR A 93 -19.81 -15.03 -8.00
N GLU A 94 -21.13 -15.05 -8.17
CA GLU A 94 -21.75 -14.51 -9.38
C GLU A 94 -21.43 -13.01 -9.56
N LYS A 95 -21.46 -12.26 -8.47
CA LYS A 95 -21.32 -10.79 -8.47
C LYS A 95 -19.91 -10.27 -8.18
N GLY A 96 -18.96 -11.14 -7.87
CA GLY A 96 -17.59 -10.74 -7.55
C GLY A 96 -16.80 -11.84 -6.87
N SER A 97 -16.31 -11.59 -5.66
CA SER A 97 -15.52 -12.57 -4.90
C SER A 97 -15.55 -12.37 -3.39
N VAL A 98 -15.31 -13.48 -2.68
CA VAL A 98 -15.02 -13.53 -1.25
C VAL A 98 -13.56 -13.93 -1.09
N VAL A 99 -12.81 -13.18 -0.29
CA VAL A 99 -11.40 -13.47 0.01
C VAL A 99 -11.23 -13.59 1.51
N THR A 100 -10.76 -14.75 1.97
CA THR A 100 -10.35 -14.97 3.36
C THR A 100 -8.83 -15.07 3.39
N ARG A 101 -8.18 -14.25 4.20
CA ARG A 101 -6.73 -14.31 4.43
C ARG A 101 -6.44 -14.37 5.91
N THR A 102 -5.68 -15.37 6.33
CA THR A 102 -5.34 -15.59 7.75
C THR A 102 -3.85 -15.82 7.96
N SER A 103 -3.38 -15.52 9.16
CA SER A 103 -2.00 -15.78 9.59
C SER A 103 -1.95 -16.06 11.10
N THR A 104 -0.91 -16.76 11.53
CA THR A 104 -0.58 -16.93 12.95
C THR A 104 0.38 -15.85 13.47
N ASP A 105 0.90 -15.00 12.58
CA ASP A 105 1.80 -13.91 12.93
C ASP A 105 0.99 -12.62 13.12
N ALA A 106 1.00 -12.07 14.34
CA ALA A 106 0.23 -10.87 14.70
C ALA A 106 0.59 -9.64 13.84
N LYS A 107 1.84 -9.52 13.40
CA LYS A 107 2.27 -8.44 12.49
C LYS A 107 1.61 -8.60 11.13
N VAL A 108 1.51 -9.83 10.63
CA VAL A 108 0.85 -10.13 9.35
C VAL A 108 -0.65 -9.92 9.45
N VAL A 109 -1.28 -10.30 10.57
CA VAL A 109 -2.71 -10.02 10.83
C VAL A 109 -3.00 -8.52 10.80
N ALA A 110 -2.19 -7.71 11.49
CA ALA A 110 -2.32 -6.25 11.46
C ALA A 110 -2.15 -5.68 10.05
N ALA A 111 -1.17 -6.18 9.28
CA ALA A 111 -0.97 -5.76 7.89
C ALA A 111 -2.14 -6.17 6.97
N LEU A 112 -2.75 -7.34 7.19
CA LEU A 112 -3.94 -7.79 6.44
C LEU A 112 -5.13 -6.87 6.71
N GLN A 113 -5.39 -6.54 7.98
CA GLN A 113 -6.47 -5.65 8.37
C GLN A 113 -6.25 -4.21 7.86
N GLY A 114 -5.03 -3.69 7.97
CA GLY A 114 -4.67 -2.40 7.41
C GLY A 114 -4.84 -2.36 5.89
N HIS A 115 -4.41 -3.40 5.18
CA HIS A 115 -4.59 -3.48 3.73
C HIS A 115 -6.07 -3.54 3.35
N ALA A 116 -6.88 -4.28 4.12
CA ALA A 116 -8.32 -4.36 3.87
C ALA A 116 -8.98 -2.99 3.99
N ALA A 117 -8.53 -2.14 4.93
CA ALA A 117 -8.99 -0.77 5.09
C ALA A 117 -8.56 0.13 3.91
N GLU A 118 -7.30 0.07 3.48
CA GLU A 118 -6.81 0.83 2.31
C GLU A 118 -7.64 0.51 1.04
N VAL A 119 -7.98 -0.76 0.82
CA VAL A 119 -8.83 -1.17 -0.32
C VAL A 119 -10.29 -0.75 -0.13
N THR A 120 -10.78 -0.68 1.10
CA THR A 120 -12.12 -0.14 1.37
C THR A 120 -12.19 1.34 1.02
N GLU A 121 -11.16 2.12 1.34
CA GLU A 121 -11.08 3.53 0.92
C GLU A 121 -11.08 3.67 -0.62
N LEU A 122 -10.36 2.79 -1.33
CA LEU A 122 -10.39 2.77 -2.80
C LEU A 122 -11.79 2.47 -3.35
N ALA A 123 -12.52 1.53 -2.76
CA ALA A 123 -13.89 1.23 -3.17
C ALA A 123 -14.86 2.39 -2.84
N GLN A 124 -14.62 3.15 -1.77
CA GLN A 124 -15.50 4.24 -1.35
C GLN A 124 -15.22 5.56 -2.08
N GLU A 125 -13.94 5.93 -2.23
CA GLU A 125 -13.52 7.25 -2.72
C GLU A 125 -12.83 7.21 -4.10
N GLY A 126 -12.59 6.01 -4.64
CA GLY A 126 -12.04 5.82 -5.97
C GLY A 126 -10.75 6.62 -6.20
N PRO A 127 -10.72 7.53 -7.20
CA PRO A 127 -9.50 8.25 -7.57
C PRO A 127 -8.91 9.11 -6.43
N VAL A 128 -9.73 9.56 -5.48
CA VAL A 128 -9.26 10.38 -4.35
C VAL A 128 -8.40 9.54 -3.41
N ALA A 129 -8.91 8.37 -2.98
CA ALA A 129 -8.15 7.42 -2.17
C ALA A 129 -6.89 6.92 -2.89
N MET A 130 -6.98 6.66 -4.20
CA MET A 130 -5.81 6.25 -4.99
C MET A 130 -4.69 7.30 -4.96
N ARG A 131 -5.02 8.58 -5.18
CA ARG A 131 -4.03 9.67 -5.09
C ARG A 131 -3.45 9.78 -3.68
N ARG A 132 -4.27 9.66 -2.64
CA ARG A 132 -3.84 9.70 -1.23
C ARG A 132 -2.86 8.57 -0.90
N GLY A 133 -3.17 7.34 -1.31
CA GLY A 133 -2.29 6.17 -1.14
C GLY A 133 -0.96 6.34 -1.89
N MET A 134 -0.99 6.80 -3.14
CA MET A 134 0.21 7.06 -3.93
C MET A 134 1.10 8.15 -3.31
N MET A 135 0.51 9.26 -2.85
CA MET A 135 1.24 10.32 -2.14
C MET A 135 1.88 9.80 -0.85
N THR A 136 1.14 9.03 -0.05
CA THR A 136 1.64 8.41 1.18
C THR A 136 2.82 7.48 0.89
N ARG A 137 2.70 6.64 -0.15
CA ARG A 137 3.76 5.72 -0.57
C ARG A 137 4.99 6.45 -1.08
N MET A 138 4.81 7.55 -1.81
CA MET A 138 5.91 8.39 -2.29
C MET A 138 6.62 9.07 -1.11
N ALA A 139 5.90 9.64 -0.16
CA ALA A 139 6.48 10.23 1.04
C ALA A 139 7.30 9.22 1.88
N MET A 140 6.84 7.97 1.97
CA MET A 140 7.56 6.88 2.64
C MET A 140 8.74 6.34 1.81
N GLY A 141 8.64 6.37 0.48
CA GLY A 141 9.72 5.98 -0.44
C GLY A 141 10.83 7.04 -0.59
N SER A 142 10.52 8.31 -0.31
CA SER A 142 11.47 9.43 -0.28
C SER A 142 12.26 9.55 1.03
N ARG A 143 12.04 8.65 2.01
CA ARG A 143 12.91 8.47 3.18
C ARG A 143 13.92 7.32 2.98
N GLY A 144 14.59 7.28 1.82
CA GLY A 144 15.90 6.63 1.69
C GLY A 144 16.97 7.45 2.43
N PRO A 145 18.15 6.88 2.76
CA PRO A 145 19.06 7.49 3.73
C PRO A 145 19.44 8.89 3.27
N ARG A 146 19.20 9.90 4.12
CA ARG A 146 19.91 11.17 3.99
C ARG A 146 21.38 10.85 4.20
N ALA A 147 22.09 10.64 3.09
CA ALA A 147 23.53 10.76 3.03
C ALA A 147 23.91 12.12 3.66
N GLY A 148 24.93 12.08 4.50
CA GLY A 148 25.24 13.09 5.50
C GLY A 148 25.19 14.53 5.00
N PHE A 149 24.56 15.39 5.80
CA PHE A 149 25.04 16.75 5.95
C PHE A 149 26.50 16.64 6.42
N GLY A 150 27.43 17.00 5.52
CA GLY A 150 28.86 16.94 5.78
C GLY A 150 29.26 17.84 6.96
N PRO A 151 30.31 17.48 7.72
CA PRO A 151 30.89 18.39 8.68
C PRO A 151 31.86 19.30 7.90
N ASN A 152 31.41 20.50 7.55
CA ASN A 152 32.27 21.68 7.51
C ASN A 152 31.44 22.92 7.20
N ALA A 153 30.82 23.44 8.24
CA ALA A 153 30.59 24.87 8.36
C ALA A 153 30.95 25.23 9.81
N THR A 154 32.22 25.60 10.01
CA THR A 154 32.70 26.26 11.21
C THR A 154 31.81 27.47 11.49
N PRO A 155 31.17 27.58 12.67
CA PRO A 155 30.47 28.82 13.01
C PRO A 155 31.51 29.89 13.29
N ALA A 156 31.53 30.94 12.46
CA ALA A 156 32.26 32.16 12.74
C ALA A 156 31.69 32.79 14.02
N ALA A 157 32.54 32.89 15.04
CA ALA A 157 32.22 33.55 16.30
C ALA A 157 32.02 35.07 16.08
N PRO A 158 31.02 35.70 16.72
CA PRO A 158 30.90 37.15 16.72
C PRO A 158 31.98 37.77 17.63
N ARG A 159 32.88 38.58 17.06
CA ARG A 159 33.82 39.41 17.83
C ARG A 159 33.07 40.62 18.39
N ALA A 160 32.99 40.72 19.71
CA ALA A 160 32.63 41.93 20.44
C ALA A 160 33.82 42.93 20.50
N PRO A 161 33.58 44.24 20.71
CA PRO A 161 34.59 45.28 20.54
C PRO A 161 35.41 45.59 21.80
N ALA A 162 36.65 46.03 21.53
CA ALA A 162 37.56 46.93 22.25
C ALA A 162 37.56 46.99 23.79
N THR A 163 38.72 46.66 24.37
CA THR A 163 39.27 47.35 25.54
C THR A 163 40.76 47.60 25.32
N THR A 164 41.11 48.88 25.21
CA THR A 164 42.47 49.43 25.37
C THR A 164 42.81 49.39 26.86
N GLU A 165 43.93 48.80 27.24
CA GLU A 165 44.63 49.13 28.48
C GLU A 165 46.14 48.86 28.37
N HIS A 166 46.87 49.60 29.19
CA HIS A 166 48.26 50.05 29.09
C HIS A 166 49.36 49.05 29.51
N ALA A 167 50.61 49.48 29.21
CA ALA A 167 51.91 49.21 29.87
C ALA A 167 52.86 48.33 29.03
N HIS A 168 54.13 48.67 28.77
CA HIS A 168 55.11 49.55 29.42
C HIS A 168 56.05 50.18 28.39
#